data_AF-A0A3N0V0F3-F1
#
_entry.id   AF-A0A3N0V0F3-F1
#
_cell.length_a   1.000
_cell.length_b   1.000
_cell.length_c   1.000
_cell.angle_alpha   90.00
_cell.angle_beta   90.00
_cell.angle_gamma   90.00
#
_symmetry.space_group_name_H-M   'P 1'
#
loop_
_entity.id
_entity.type
_entity.pdbx_description
1 polymer ?
#
loop_
_entity_poly.entity_id
_entity_poly.type
_entity_poly.pdbx_seq_one_letter_code
_entity_poly.pdbx_strand_id
1 'polypeptide(L)'
;MKKLAVVVAVIVSVYLGMHYFGSMQDGSKDSATLDHALVTAIDHCRDISVRATASRTAIVEFQRLEIAGVQASSFQRCMQDQGYQQNPDWLQQARQQRSANAGSAPSEALSDEAALEAMRREHMNSVTLLQGLPSYWRKASGTTTPAAK
;
A
#
# COMPACT_ATOMS: atom_id res chain seq x y z
N MET A 1 -54.57 18.80 14.17
CA MET A 1 -54.08 17.90 13.09
C MET A 1 -53.27 18.61 12.00
N LYS A 2 -53.73 19.72 11.40
CA LYS A 2 -52.97 20.46 10.36
C LYS A 2 -51.56 20.92 10.78
N LYS A 3 -51.41 21.46 12.01
CA LYS A 3 -50.11 21.89 12.54
C LYS A 3 -49.12 20.73 12.77
N LEU A 4 -49.63 19.56 13.14
CA LEU A 4 -48.85 18.33 13.31
C LEU A 4 -48.36 17.79 11.96
N ALA A 5 -49.21 17.82 10.93
CA ALA A 5 -48.83 17.41 9.58
C ALA A 5 -47.72 18.29 8.97
N VAL A 6 -47.74 19.60 9.23
CA VAL A 6 -46.69 20.53 8.78
C VAL A 6 -45.35 20.23 9.47
N VAL A 7 -45.36 19.97 10.79
CA VAL A 7 -44.14 19.63 11.53
C VAL A 7 -43.53 18.32 11.03
N VAL A 8 -44.37 17.30 10.79
CA VAL A 8 -43.91 16.01 10.25
C VAL A 8 -43.31 16.19 8.84
N ALA A 9 -43.95 16.98 7.97
CA ALA A 9 -43.45 17.23 6.63
C ALA A 9 -42.08 17.95 6.61
N VAL A 10 -41.87 18.90 7.54
CA VAL A 10 -40.59 19.60 7.68
C VAL A 10 -39.49 18.65 8.16
N ILE A 11 -39.78 17.78 9.15
CA ILE A 11 -38.80 16.81 9.65
C ILE A 11 -38.40 15.82 8.56
N VAL A 12 -39.37 15.32 7.78
CA VAL A 12 -39.11 14.40 6.67
C VAL A 12 -38.28 15.06 5.57
N SER A 13 -38.59 16.32 5.23
CA SER A 13 -37.82 17.12 4.27
C SER A 13 -36.36 17.31 4.71
N VAL A 14 -36.13 17.66 5.97
CA VAL A 14 -34.78 17.85 6.53
C VAL A 14 -34.01 16.52 6.57
N TYR A 15 -34.67 15.41 6.92
CA TYR A 15 -34.06 14.09 6.95
C TYR A 15 -33.65 13.63 5.53
N LEU A 16 -34.52 13.80 4.54
CA LEU A 16 -34.23 13.49 3.14
C LEU A 16 -33.13 14.40 2.58
N GLY A 17 -33.15 15.69 2.94
CA GLY A 17 -32.11 16.65 2.55
C GLY A 17 -30.72 16.28 3.08
N MET A 18 -30.62 15.85 4.35
CA MET A 18 -29.36 15.38 4.94
C MET A 18 -28.82 14.12 4.25
N HIS A 19 -29.68 13.15 3.92
CA HIS A 19 -29.27 11.96 3.17
C HIS A 19 -28.82 12.28 1.73
N TYR A 20 -29.50 13.22 1.07
CA TYR A 20 -29.16 13.63 -0.29
C TYR A 20 -27.87 14.46 -0.36
N PHE A 21 -27.59 15.30 0.65
CA PHE A 21 -26.34 16.04 0.71
C PHE A 21 -25.16 15.18 1.13
N GLY A 22 -25.37 14.20 2.02
CA GLY A 22 -24.36 13.22 2.42
C GLY A 22 -23.84 12.40 1.24
N SER A 23 -24.71 12.00 0.32
CA SER A 23 -24.31 11.25 -0.88
C SER A 23 -23.57 12.08 -1.94
N MET A 24 -23.72 13.41 -1.93
CA MET A 24 -22.95 14.31 -2.81
C MET A 24 -21.56 14.67 -2.27
N GLN A 25 -21.29 14.42 -0.99
CA GLN A 25 -20.00 14.71 -0.36
C GLN A 25 -19.01 13.53 -0.39
N ASP A 26 -19.32 12.48 -1.17
CA ASP A 26 -18.39 11.39 -1.50
C ASP A 26 -17.62 11.64 -2.81
N GLY A 27 -17.62 12.87 -3.32
CA GLY A 27 -16.96 13.25 -4.58
C GLY A 27 -15.47 13.62 -4.51
N SER A 28 -14.77 13.40 -3.39
CA SER A 28 -13.35 13.77 -3.26
C SER A 28 -12.57 12.92 -2.26
N LYS A 29 -12.71 11.60 -2.37
CA LYS A 29 -11.64 10.70 -1.97
C LYS A 29 -11.28 9.92 -3.21
N ASP A 30 -10.12 10.21 -3.79
CA ASP A 30 -9.36 9.23 -4.55
C ASP A 30 -9.05 8.06 -3.59
N SER A 31 -10.08 7.27 -3.27
CA SER A 31 -9.91 5.92 -2.79
C SER A 31 -9.25 5.22 -3.95
N ALA A 32 -7.94 5.11 -3.87
CA ALA A 32 -7.12 4.31 -4.75
C ALA A 32 -7.90 3.06 -5.10
N THR A 33 -8.41 3.03 -6.33
CA THR A 33 -9.02 1.84 -6.89
C THR A 33 -7.90 0.81 -6.83
N LEU A 34 -8.06 -0.15 -5.93
CA LEU A 34 -7.09 -1.19 -5.66
C LEU A 34 -6.76 -1.82 -7.03
N ASP A 35 -5.55 -1.57 -7.55
CA ASP A 35 -5.16 -2.07 -8.86
C ASP A 35 -5.13 -3.60 -8.77
N HIS A 36 -6.18 -4.24 -9.27
CA HIS A 36 -6.36 -5.68 -9.19
C HIS A 36 -5.19 -6.43 -9.85
N ALA A 37 -4.59 -5.86 -10.90
CA ALA A 37 -3.42 -6.46 -11.55
C ALA A 37 -2.20 -6.42 -10.61
N LEU A 38 -2.01 -5.31 -9.90
CA LEU A 38 -0.93 -5.20 -8.92
C LEU A 38 -1.14 -6.16 -7.74
N VAL A 39 -2.37 -6.27 -7.22
CA VAL A 39 -2.70 -7.23 -6.13
C VAL A 39 -2.35 -8.65 -6.57
N THR A 40 -2.81 -9.03 -7.76
CA THR A 40 -2.58 -10.38 -8.31
C THR A 40 -1.08 -10.65 -8.48
N ALA A 41 -0.32 -9.67 -8.97
CA ALA A 41 1.13 -9.78 -9.11
C ALA A 41 1.82 -9.94 -7.74
N ILE A 42 1.41 -9.17 -6.73
CA ILE A 42 1.94 -9.27 -5.37
C ILE A 42 1.68 -10.65 -4.78
N ASP A 43 0.45 -11.16 -4.87
CA ASP A 43 0.10 -12.49 -4.34
C ASP A 43 0.88 -13.60 -5.04
N HIS A 44 0.98 -13.53 -6.37
CA HIS A 44 1.76 -14.46 -7.16
C HIS A 44 3.25 -14.43 -6.79
N CYS A 45 3.84 -13.24 -6.69
CA CYS A 45 5.25 -13.09 -6.37
C CYS A 45 5.58 -13.43 -4.91
N ARG A 46 4.63 -13.28 -3.99
CA ARG A 46 4.74 -13.75 -2.60
C ARG A 46 4.80 -15.27 -2.53
N ASP A 47 3.96 -15.95 -3.30
CA ASP A 47 3.94 -17.41 -3.36
C ASP A 47 5.27 -17.96 -3.95
N ILE A 48 5.80 -17.32 -5.00
CA ILE A 48 7.13 -17.62 -5.54
C ILE A 48 8.24 -17.39 -4.51
N SER A 49 8.22 -16.27 -3.77
CA SER A 49 9.28 -15.95 -2.81
C SER A 49 9.33 -16.94 -1.65
N VAL A 50 8.17 -17.39 -1.15
CA VAL A 50 8.08 -18.44 -0.12
C VAL A 50 8.67 -19.75 -0.65
N ARG A 51 8.26 -20.18 -1.85
CA ARG A 51 8.77 -21.40 -2.49
C ARG A 51 10.28 -21.38 -2.71
N ALA A 52 10.87 -20.22 -3.03
CA ALA A 52 12.32 -20.07 -3.22
C ALA A 52 13.15 -20.44 -1.97
N THR A 53 12.52 -20.45 -0.80
CA THR A 53 13.16 -20.79 0.48
C THR A 53 12.56 -22.00 1.18
N ALA A 54 11.62 -22.71 0.55
CA ALA A 54 10.86 -23.78 1.21
C ALA A 54 11.72 -24.94 1.72
N SER A 55 12.86 -25.21 1.07
CA SER A 55 13.80 -26.25 1.49
C SER A 55 14.83 -25.77 2.52
N ARG A 56 14.81 -24.49 2.91
CA ARG A 56 15.76 -23.91 3.87
C ARG A 56 15.17 -23.93 5.27
N THR A 57 15.96 -24.36 6.24
CA THR A 57 15.59 -24.32 7.66
C THR A 57 16.63 -23.52 8.42
N ALA A 58 16.20 -22.54 9.22
CA ALA A 58 17.09 -21.77 10.06
C ALA A 58 17.37 -22.53 11.37
N ILE A 59 18.64 -22.74 11.68
CA ILE A 59 19.12 -23.26 12.97
C ILE A 59 19.58 -22.10 13.86
N VAL A 60 20.14 -21.05 13.25
CA VAL A 60 20.65 -19.86 13.93
C VAL A 60 20.03 -18.59 13.36
N GLU A 61 20.06 -17.51 14.13
CA GLU A 61 19.40 -16.24 13.75
C GLU A 61 19.94 -15.65 12.44
N PHE A 62 21.24 -15.78 12.16
CA PHE A 62 21.80 -15.31 10.89
C PHE A 62 21.14 -16.01 9.69
N GLN A 63 20.85 -17.32 9.79
CA GLN A 63 20.20 -18.06 8.71
C GLN A 63 18.75 -17.62 8.52
N ARG A 64 18.07 -17.23 9.60
CA ARG A 64 16.73 -16.63 9.52
C ARG A 64 16.76 -15.33 8.72
N LEU A 65 17.76 -14.49 8.97
CA LEU A 65 17.98 -13.24 8.23
C LEU A 65 18.35 -13.50 6.76
N GLU A 66 19.16 -14.53 6.49
CA GLU A 66 19.51 -14.94 5.13
C GLU A 66 18.28 -15.41 4.34
N ILE A 67 17.45 -16.27 4.94
CA ILE A 67 16.17 -16.72 4.35
C ILE A 67 15.28 -15.52 4.03
N ALA A 68 15.12 -14.58 4.96
CA ALA A 68 14.34 -13.37 4.72
C ALA A 68 14.92 -12.51 3.58
N GLY A 69 16.25 -12.42 3.46
CA GLY A 69 16.92 -11.75 2.35
C GLY A 69 16.66 -12.42 1.00
N VAL A 70 16.72 -13.75 0.95
CA VAL A 70 16.42 -14.52 -0.27
C VAL A 70 14.95 -14.36 -0.66
N GLN A 71 14.02 -14.40 0.28
CA GLN A 71 12.60 -14.15 0.01
C GLN A 71 12.39 -12.75 -0.57
N ALA A 72 12.94 -11.71 0.06
CA ALA A 72 12.81 -10.33 -0.42
C ALA A 72 13.38 -10.15 -1.84
N SER A 73 14.58 -10.70 -2.11
CA SER A 73 15.20 -10.61 -3.44
C SER A 73 14.45 -11.39 -4.52
N SER A 74 13.83 -12.51 -4.17
CA SER A 74 13.02 -13.33 -5.09
C SER A 74 11.71 -12.62 -5.41
N PHE A 75 11.07 -12.03 -4.40
CA PHE A 75 9.88 -11.21 -4.57
C PHE A 75 10.14 -10.01 -5.48
N GLN A 76 11.19 -9.24 -5.21
CA GLN A 76 11.53 -8.06 -6.02
C GLN A 76 11.79 -8.41 -7.48
N ARG A 77 12.54 -9.48 -7.75
CA ARG A 77 12.78 -9.95 -9.12
C ARG A 77 11.49 -10.36 -9.82
N CYS A 78 10.65 -11.13 -9.15
CA CYS A 78 9.35 -11.51 -9.70
C CYS A 78 8.50 -10.28 -10.05
N MET A 79 8.44 -9.27 -9.18
CA MET A 79 7.70 -8.03 -9.47
C MET A 79 8.26 -7.29 -10.70
N GLN A 80 9.59 -7.25 -10.84
CA GLN A 80 10.25 -6.70 -12.02
C GLN A 80 9.90 -7.48 -13.30
N ASP A 81 9.87 -8.81 -13.23
CA ASP A 81 9.44 -9.68 -14.35
C ASP A 81 7.96 -9.47 -14.70
N GLN A 82 7.11 -9.15 -13.72
CA GLN A 82 5.72 -8.74 -13.92
C GLN A 82 5.57 -7.29 -14.46
N GLY A 83 6.69 -6.59 -14.70
CA GLY A 83 6.71 -5.23 -15.24
C GLY A 83 6.48 -4.14 -14.20
N TYR A 84 6.64 -4.43 -12.92
CA TYR A 84 6.55 -3.46 -11.84
C TYR A 84 7.94 -3.01 -11.36
N GLN A 85 8.07 -1.72 -11.06
CA GLN A 85 9.28 -1.13 -10.52
C GLN A 85 8.96 -0.32 -9.26
N GLN A 86 9.99 -0.02 -8.47
CA GLN A 86 9.84 0.88 -7.33
C GLN A 86 9.30 2.23 -7.82
N ASN A 87 8.30 2.73 -7.12
CA ASN A 87 7.73 4.03 -7.39
C ASN A 87 8.67 5.14 -6.88
N PRO A 88 9.22 6.01 -7.74
CA PRO A 88 10.08 7.11 -7.30
C PRO A 88 9.32 8.10 -6.41
N ASP A 89 8.01 8.27 -6.62
CA ASP A 89 7.16 9.15 -5.83
C ASP A 89 7.04 8.64 -4.38
N TRP A 90 6.94 7.32 -4.21
CA TRP A 90 6.99 6.68 -2.88
C TRP A 90 8.33 6.97 -2.21
N LEU A 91 9.45 6.82 -2.92
CA LEU A 91 10.78 7.01 -2.36
C LEU A 91 11.00 8.46 -1.91
N GLN A 92 10.53 9.43 -2.70
CA GLN A 92 10.63 10.85 -2.37
C GLN A 92 9.80 11.18 -1.12
N GLN A 93 8.54 10.74 -1.06
CA GLN A 93 7.67 11.03 0.08
C GLN A 93 8.10 10.29 1.35
N ALA A 94 8.56 9.05 1.25
CA ALA A 94 9.08 8.29 2.38
C ALA A 94 10.32 8.97 3.00
N ARG A 95 11.22 9.52 2.17
CA ARG A 95 12.36 10.32 2.64
C ARG A 95 11.91 11.61 3.34
N GLN A 96 10.94 12.32 2.77
CA GLN A 96 10.38 13.53 3.37
C GLN A 96 9.73 13.23 4.74
N GLN A 97 8.91 12.18 4.82
CA GLN A 97 8.27 11.75 6.07
C GLN A 97 9.29 11.37 7.14
N ARG A 98 10.39 10.71 6.78
CA ARG A 98 11.50 10.42 7.71
C ARG A 98 12.19 11.69 8.19
N SER A 99 12.54 12.59 7.29
CA SER A 99 13.18 13.85 7.67
C SER A 99 12.31 14.71 8.59
N ALA A 100 10.99 14.68 8.41
CA ALA A 100 10.04 15.38 9.27
C ALA A 100 9.91 14.74 10.67
N ASN A 101 10.11 13.42 10.78
CA ASN A 101 9.97 12.67 12.03
C ASN A 101 11.31 12.39 12.74
N ALA A 102 12.44 12.89 12.22
CA ALA A 102 13.77 12.65 12.79
C ALA A 102 13.92 13.17 14.24
N GLY A 103 13.10 14.15 14.64
CA GLY A 103 13.12 14.73 15.99
C GLY A 103 12.38 13.95 17.07
N SER A 104 11.67 12.86 16.74
CA SER A 104 10.82 12.11 17.69
C SER A 104 11.30 10.68 17.98
N ALA A 105 12.52 10.30 17.54
CA ALA A 105 13.04 8.96 17.73
C ALA A 105 13.56 8.72 19.17
N PRO A 106 13.13 7.63 19.86
CA PRO A 106 13.74 7.20 21.11
C PRO A 106 15.20 6.73 20.90
N SER A 107 15.97 6.67 21.98
CA SER A 107 17.44 6.49 22.06
C SER A 107 18.07 5.27 21.35
N GLU A 108 17.28 4.40 20.72
CA GLU A 108 17.73 3.39 19.74
C GLU A 108 17.47 3.88 18.30
N ALA A 109 17.87 5.12 17.99
CA ALA A 109 17.61 5.73 16.70
C ALA A 109 18.33 4.94 15.58
N LEU A 110 17.57 4.13 14.84
CA LEU A 110 18.00 3.59 13.55
C LEU A 110 18.50 4.74 12.67
N SER A 111 19.62 4.55 11.98
CA SER A 111 20.09 5.53 11.00
C SER A 111 18.98 5.85 9.99
N ASP A 112 19.05 7.01 9.35
CA ASP A 112 18.03 7.44 8.38
C ASP A 112 17.83 6.43 7.25
N GLU A 113 18.91 5.75 6.88
CA GLU A 113 18.95 4.67 5.91
C GLU A 113 18.33 3.39 6.47
N ALA A 114 18.65 3.01 7.71
CA ALA A 114 18.18 1.76 8.31
C ALA A 114 16.65 1.74 8.46
N ALA A 115 16.03 2.82 8.92
CA ALA A 115 14.56 2.84 8.97
C ALA A 115 13.90 3.24 7.64
N LEU A 116 14.62 3.83 6.66
CA LEU A 116 14.09 3.91 5.28
C LEU A 116 14.00 2.50 4.67
N GLU A 117 15.01 1.66 4.93
CA GLU A 117 15.03 0.26 4.51
C GLU A 117 13.97 -0.57 5.26
N ALA A 118 13.70 -0.27 6.53
CA ALA A 118 12.59 -0.89 7.26
C ALA A 118 11.22 -0.55 6.61
N MET A 119 10.96 0.73 6.33
CA MET A 119 9.74 1.14 5.61
C MET A 119 9.65 0.49 4.23
N ARG A 120 10.78 0.35 3.53
CA ARG A 120 10.84 -0.34 2.24
C ARG A 120 10.29 -1.76 2.35
N ARG A 121 10.76 -2.52 3.33
CA ARG A 121 10.38 -3.93 3.54
C ARG A 121 8.92 -4.09 3.90
N GLU A 122 8.39 -3.15 4.69
CA GLU A 122 6.98 -3.11 5.05
C GLU A 122 6.09 -2.83 3.83
N HIS A 123 6.41 -1.78 3.07
CA HIS A 123 5.58 -1.33 1.95
C HIS A 123 5.71 -2.21 0.69
N MET A 124 6.82 -2.95 0.54
CA MET A 124 7.05 -3.83 -0.60
C MET A 124 6.00 -4.95 -0.71
N ASN A 125 5.47 -5.41 0.42
CA ASN A 125 4.52 -6.52 0.48
C ASN A 125 3.06 -6.07 0.57
N SER A 126 2.80 -4.76 0.64
CA SER A 126 1.47 -4.19 0.83
C SER A 126 0.92 -3.58 -0.45
N VAL A 127 -0.37 -3.75 -0.68
CA VAL A 127 -1.11 -3.10 -1.78
C VAL A 127 -1.85 -1.84 -1.33
N THR A 128 -1.98 -1.66 -0.01
CA THR A 128 -2.66 -0.51 0.61
C THR A 128 -1.73 0.68 0.66
N LEU A 129 -2.27 1.90 0.53
CA LEU A 129 -1.57 3.11 0.95
C LEU A 129 -1.33 3.02 2.45
N LEU A 130 -0.12 2.62 2.85
CA LEU A 130 0.31 2.74 4.23
C LEU A 130 0.74 4.19 4.45
N GLN A 131 0.24 4.78 5.54
CA GLN A 131 0.71 6.06 6.06
C GLN A 131 0.56 7.24 5.07
N GLY A 132 -0.40 7.18 4.14
CA GLY A 132 -0.61 8.22 3.13
C GLY A 132 0.44 8.26 2.02
N LEU A 133 1.39 7.31 2.00
CA LEU A 133 2.36 7.17 0.93
C LEU A 133 1.72 6.50 -0.29
N PRO A 134 2.11 6.88 -1.52
CA PRO A 134 1.64 6.21 -2.73
C PRO A 134 2.10 4.74 -2.73
N SER A 135 1.52 3.91 -3.59
CA SER A 135 1.97 2.51 -3.72
C SER A 135 3.48 2.42 -3.95
N TYR A 136 4.11 1.45 -3.28
CA TYR A 136 5.54 1.13 -3.46
C TYR A 136 5.85 0.69 -4.89
N TRP A 137 4.90 0.00 -5.52
CA TRP A 137 5.04 -0.54 -6.86
C TRP A 137 4.27 0.32 -7.86
N ARG A 138 4.91 0.60 -9.01
CA ARG A 138 4.27 1.18 -10.19
C ARG A 138 4.61 0.37 -11.42
N LYS A 139 3.73 0.35 -12.42
CA LYS A 139 4.04 -0.26 -13.71
C LYS A 139 5.16 0.53 -14.40
N ALA A 140 6.15 -0.17 -14.95
CA ALA A 140 7.22 0.46 -15.69
C ALA A 140 6.65 1.11 -16.97
N SER A 141 6.95 2.39 -17.19
CA SER A 141 6.56 3.11 -18.40
C SER A 141 7.38 2.59 -19.59
N GLY A 142 6.92 1.51 -20.23
CA GLY A 142 7.60 0.90 -21.39
C GLY A 142 7.21 -0.54 -21.71
N THR A 143 6.50 -1.25 -20.83
CA THR A 143 6.07 -2.64 -21.09
C THR A 143 4.71 -2.66 -21.77
N THR A 144 4.71 -2.63 -23.10
CA THR A 144 3.59 -3.11 -23.91
C THR A 144 3.33 -4.55 -23.51
N THR A 145 2.15 -4.84 -22.97
CA THR A 145 1.66 -6.19 -22.72
C THR A 145 1.96 -7.07 -23.94
N PRO A 146 2.75 -8.15 -23.85
CA PRO A 146 2.78 -9.12 -24.93
C PRO A 146 1.38 -9.73 -24.99
N ALA A 147 0.72 -9.56 -26.14
CA ALA A 147 -0.56 -10.18 -26.42
C ALA A 147 -0.42 -11.69 -26.19
N ALA A 148 -1.28 -12.23 -25.33
CA ALA A 148 -1.40 -13.67 -25.14
C ALA A 148 -1.62 -14.33 -26.51
N LYS A 149 -0.75 -15.31 -26.83
CA LYS A 149 -0.95 -16.24 -27.95
C LYS A 149 -1.70 -17.46 -27.45
#